data_AF-A0A952MTB5-F1
#
_entry.id   AF-A0A952MTB5-F1
#
_cell.length_a   1.000
_cell.length_b   1.000
_cell.length_c   1.000
_cell.angle_alpha   90.00
_cell.angle_beta   90.00
_cell.angle_gamma   90.00
#
_symmetry.space_group_name_H-M   'P 1'
#
loop_
_entity.id
_entity.type
_entity.pdbx_description
1 polymer ?
#
loop_
_entity_poly.entity_id
_entity_poly.type
_entity_poly.pdbx_seq_one_letter_code
_entity_poly.pdbx_strand_id
1 'polypeptide(L)'
;MNKSLIIKLIILFLLPFGSVAQKLKYKEIFNLLDAKEYEKAEPFLRSYINETKSVEPSAYLFMATIYEQKTAKDDVLKNVQQSFTNIDSALFFFDKAYATINEKEFKGSSKDYYAMYSKRDLRSGEFGVKLLDVQFIIEKSTAALKERKDKVKMVNYYFTQAEEYYKGAYTLFDSLQNSFPGEREFYLRADEAVLKKLIDLSSRYESAKKAFDSYKVSSGNLGKTGYNHSWSVSEIKNFKKEGNTLTDFYQDKLEVWDYKKFADQSIALVNNELKPIRENLLKYDIEINKLREKLKNDSVSVKSDLTKLVASLLSEKLKKFDPDPLPMNVFAVKVANLEYRSTLVEHIKGDKKNDVFERLKQTEHELKALLKLDSVASKLQSVNIDEEALNYKTFVAEAYTNTVLLKSYAKAEKEYADREKKIKEKELTVRKRAMQWLVQGNDSIPLFADTPTSKFKPLVIEEEKYTAGIVFADSVSGEGYFSAITVSRVPDVSVRFPIDKANFREKRLSSTKGLSATDDGGHIFFVLIFSMNKVKDKYPVSVAKIYRSDGLSWSHNYELDFIPDGLEFIQSSGELQVKGADKSAVLDKSGKLK
;
A
#
# COMPACT_ATOMS: atom_id res chain seq x y z
N MET A 1 48.33 -87.49 12.48
CA MET A 1 48.70 -86.17 13.04
C MET A 1 48.92 -85.19 11.91
N ASN A 2 48.06 -84.16 11.82
CA ASN A 2 47.99 -83.26 10.67
C ASN A 2 49.27 -82.43 10.50
N LYS A 3 49.99 -82.64 9.39
CA LYS A 3 51.16 -81.85 8.97
C LYS A 3 50.87 -80.34 8.90
N SER A 4 49.60 -79.96 8.75
CA SER A 4 49.12 -78.57 8.81
C SER A 4 49.25 -77.92 10.19
N LEU A 5 49.21 -78.69 11.29
CA LEU A 5 49.33 -78.13 12.64
C LEU A 5 50.77 -77.77 12.99
N ILE A 6 51.74 -78.56 12.50
CA ILE A 6 53.18 -78.34 12.74
C ILE A 6 53.67 -77.11 11.95
N ILE A 7 53.19 -76.92 10.72
CA ILE A 7 53.54 -75.75 9.90
C ILE A 7 52.92 -74.47 10.48
N LYS A 8 51.71 -74.54 11.03
CA LYS A 8 51.09 -73.39 11.75
C LYS A 8 51.82 -73.07 13.06
N LEU A 9 52.37 -74.06 13.76
CA LEU A 9 53.17 -73.82 14.98
C LEU A 9 54.54 -73.20 14.67
N ILE A 10 55.16 -73.55 13.53
CA ILE A 10 56.47 -73.01 13.11
C ILE A 10 56.33 -71.57 12.58
N ILE A 11 55.23 -71.23 11.90
CA ILE A 11 54.97 -69.86 11.43
C ILE A 11 54.60 -68.92 12.60
N LEU A 12 54.04 -69.45 13.70
CA LEU A 12 53.77 -68.66 14.92
C LEU A 12 55.06 -68.31 15.71
N PHE A 13 56.15 -69.05 15.50
CA PHE A 13 57.48 -68.76 16.07
C PHE A 13 58.36 -67.89 15.15
N LEU A 14 57.87 -67.51 13.96
CA LEU A 14 58.54 -66.60 13.02
C LEU A 14 57.94 -65.19 13.04
N LEU A 15 57.25 -64.83 14.14
CA LEU A 15 57.00 -63.43 14.47
C LEU A 15 58.32 -62.77 14.88
N PRO A 16 58.54 -61.50 14.47
CA PRO A 16 59.85 -60.89 14.46
C PRO A 16 60.36 -60.82 15.90
N PHE A 17 61.58 -61.30 16.12
CA PHE A 17 62.43 -60.73 17.14
C PHE A 17 62.28 -59.21 17.01
N GLY A 18 61.69 -58.58 18.02
CA GLY A 18 61.60 -57.14 18.07
C GLY A 18 62.99 -56.62 17.72
N SER A 19 63.07 -55.82 16.66
CA SER A 19 64.28 -55.08 16.39
C SER A 19 64.57 -54.36 17.69
N VAL A 20 65.61 -54.78 18.40
CA VAL A 20 66.18 -54.00 19.48
C VAL A 20 66.52 -52.69 18.80
N ALA A 21 65.68 -51.67 19.02
CA ALA A 21 65.83 -50.37 18.41
C ALA A 21 67.28 -49.97 18.65
N GLN A 22 68.06 -49.87 17.58
CA GLN A 22 69.41 -49.36 17.65
C GLN A 22 69.27 -48.02 18.37
N LYS A 23 69.92 -47.88 19.54
CA LYS A 23 69.84 -46.67 20.35
C LYS A 23 70.25 -45.51 19.47
N LEU A 24 69.27 -44.73 19.01
CA LEU A 24 69.45 -43.70 17.99
C LEU A 24 70.52 -42.72 18.48
N LYS A 25 71.58 -42.55 17.70
CA LYS A 25 72.65 -41.60 18.07
C LYS A 25 72.22 -40.22 17.64
N TYR A 26 72.34 -39.24 18.55
CA TYR A 26 71.98 -37.85 18.26
C TYR A 26 72.66 -37.30 16.99
N LYS A 27 73.92 -37.69 16.76
CA LYS A 27 74.69 -37.31 15.56
C LYS A 27 74.01 -37.68 14.23
N GLU A 28 73.27 -38.80 14.19
CA GLU A 28 72.55 -39.24 12.99
C GLU A 28 71.31 -38.36 12.74
N ILE A 29 70.63 -37.95 13.82
CA ILE A 29 69.49 -37.01 13.77
C ILE A 29 69.98 -35.61 13.38
N PHE A 30 71.12 -35.18 13.94
CA PHE A 30 71.69 -33.86 13.70
C PHE A 30 71.99 -33.60 12.21
N ASN A 31 72.42 -34.61 11.45
CA ASN A 31 72.63 -34.45 10.00
C ASN A 31 71.35 -34.00 9.28
N LEU A 32 70.18 -34.50 9.69
CA LEU A 32 68.89 -34.07 9.14
C LEU A 32 68.50 -32.65 9.60
N LEU A 33 68.83 -32.31 10.85
CA LEU A 33 68.57 -31.00 11.43
C LEU A 33 69.43 -29.90 10.79
N ASP A 34 70.72 -30.18 10.57
CA ASP A 34 71.67 -29.29 9.89
C ASP A 34 71.30 -29.09 8.42
N ALA A 35 70.82 -30.15 7.76
CA ALA A 35 70.22 -30.09 6.43
C ALA A 35 68.85 -29.39 6.38
N LYS A 36 68.30 -28.94 7.52
CA LYS A 36 66.97 -28.32 7.67
C LYS A 36 65.81 -29.20 7.22
N GLU A 37 65.99 -30.52 7.20
CA GLU A 37 64.93 -31.50 6.89
C GLU A 37 64.05 -31.76 8.13
N TYR A 38 63.51 -30.68 8.71
CA TYR A 38 62.83 -30.67 10.00
C TYR A 38 61.64 -31.63 10.09
N GLU A 39 60.87 -31.76 9.03
CA GLU A 39 59.70 -32.66 8.98
C GLU A 39 60.11 -34.14 9.10
N LYS A 40 61.24 -34.52 8.49
CA LYS A 40 61.79 -35.87 8.62
C LYS A 40 62.49 -36.08 9.95
N ALA A 41 63.16 -35.05 10.47
CA ALA A 41 63.93 -35.12 11.71
C ALA A 41 63.04 -35.18 12.97
N GLU A 42 61.88 -34.51 12.97
CA GLU A 42 61.00 -34.39 14.13
C GLU A 42 60.64 -35.72 14.82
N PRO A 43 60.13 -36.76 14.15
CA PRO A 43 59.75 -38.01 14.83
C PRO A 43 60.94 -38.66 15.54
N PHE A 44 62.11 -38.66 14.90
CA PHE A 44 63.35 -39.20 15.47
C PHE A 44 63.84 -38.36 16.65
N LEU A 45 63.81 -37.03 16.52
CA LEU A 45 64.21 -36.10 17.58
C LEU A 45 63.29 -36.22 18.80
N ARG A 46 61.98 -36.38 18.58
CA ARG A 46 60.99 -36.57 19.65
C ARG A 46 61.22 -37.88 20.39
N SER A 47 61.44 -38.98 19.67
CA SER A 47 61.78 -40.29 20.26
C SER A 47 63.05 -40.18 21.11
N TYR A 48 64.10 -39.56 20.55
CA TYR A 48 65.38 -39.37 21.22
C TYR A 48 65.26 -38.58 22.54
N ILE A 49 64.52 -37.48 22.54
CA ILE A 49 64.30 -36.66 23.75
C ILE A 49 63.54 -37.44 24.84
N ASN A 50 62.59 -38.29 24.46
CA ASN A 50 61.74 -39.01 25.41
C ASN A 50 62.42 -40.28 25.97
N GLU A 51 63.24 -40.96 25.17
CA GLU A 51 63.81 -42.27 25.51
C GLU A 51 65.22 -42.17 26.12
N THR A 52 65.87 -41.00 26.03
CA THR A 52 67.24 -40.80 26.48
C THR A 52 67.30 -40.12 27.85
N LYS A 53 67.99 -40.74 28.81
CA LYS A 53 68.18 -40.18 30.16
C LYS A 53 69.03 -38.91 30.20
N SER A 54 70.01 -38.79 29.29
CA SER A 54 70.90 -37.64 29.15
C SER A 54 70.79 -37.10 27.74
N VAL A 55 69.81 -36.23 27.52
CA VAL A 55 69.53 -35.60 26.23
C VAL A 55 70.59 -34.55 25.92
N GLU A 56 71.12 -34.56 24.70
CA GLU A 56 72.01 -33.49 24.20
C GLU A 56 71.27 -32.13 24.21
N PRO A 57 71.80 -31.06 24.85
CA PRO A 57 71.08 -29.79 24.99
C PRO A 57 70.67 -29.13 23.66
N SER A 58 71.45 -29.29 22.60
CA SER A 58 71.09 -28.83 21.25
C SER A 58 69.81 -29.50 20.70
N ALA A 59 69.46 -30.71 21.16
CA ALA A 59 68.24 -31.38 20.76
C ALA A 59 66.98 -30.59 21.17
N TYR A 60 66.99 -29.97 22.35
CA TYR A 60 65.89 -29.12 22.81
C TYR A 60 65.77 -27.86 21.94
N LEU A 61 66.90 -27.23 21.61
CA LEU A 61 66.94 -26.06 20.73
C LEU A 61 66.36 -26.36 19.34
N PHE A 62 66.76 -27.48 18.73
CA PHE A 62 66.21 -27.87 17.43
C PHE A 62 64.74 -28.24 17.50
N MET A 63 64.29 -28.93 18.56
CA MET A 63 62.87 -29.21 18.75
C MET A 63 62.06 -27.91 18.88
N ALA A 64 62.57 -26.92 19.63
CA ALA A 64 61.95 -25.59 19.72
C ALA A 64 61.85 -24.91 18.34
N THR A 65 62.92 -24.98 17.55
CA THR A 65 62.99 -24.44 16.19
C THR A 65 61.97 -25.10 15.24
N ILE A 66 61.79 -26.43 15.35
CA ILE A 66 60.76 -27.16 14.57
C ILE A 66 59.37 -26.63 14.91
N TYR A 67 59.05 -26.50 16.19
CA TYR A 67 57.76 -25.96 16.61
C TYR A 67 57.58 -24.50 16.20
N GLU A 68 58.60 -23.65 16.34
CA GLU A 68 58.59 -22.27 15.84
C GLU A 68 58.22 -22.21 14.35
N GLN A 69 58.81 -23.08 13.51
CA GLN A 69 58.46 -23.15 12.09
C GLN A 69 57.03 -23.63 11.84
N LYS A 70 56.50 -24.55 12.64
CA LYS A 70 55.10 -24.97 12.54
C LYS A 70 54.16 -23.79 12.81
N THR A 71 54.44 -22.96 13.82
CA THR A 71 53.63 -21.77 14.12
C THR A 71 53.58 -20.75 12.98
N ALA A 72 54.63 -20.71 12.14
CA ALA A 72 54.69 -19.84 10.98
C ALA A 72 53.85 -20.36 9.79
N LYS A 73 53.60 -21.68 9.75
CA LYS A 73 52.77 -22.35 8.74
C LYS A 73 51.29 -22.43 9.14
N ASP A 74 50.97 -22.33 10.42
CA ASP A 74 49.60 -22.38 10.91
C ASP A 74 48.76 -21.19 10.41
N ASP A 75 47.55 -21.48 9.92
CA ASP A 75 46.57 -20.47 9.56
C ASP A 75 46.11 -19.68 10.81
N VAL A 76 46.26 -18.36 10.76
CA VAL A 76 46.05 -17.47 11.91
C VAL A 76 44.56 -17.26 12.25
N LEU A 77 43.64 -17.74 11.43
CA LEU A 77 42.18 -17.68 11.66
C LEU A 77 41.57 -19.07 11.86
N LYS A 78 42.03 -20.08 11.11
CA LYS A 78 41.47 -21.45 11.14
C LYS A 78 42.17 -22.37 12.15
N ASN A 79 43.48 -22.20 12.32
CA ASN A 79 44.32 -23.11 13.12
C ASN A 79 44.82 -22.45 14.41
N VAL A 80 44.06 -21.54 15.00
CA VAL A 80 44.47 -20.72 16.15
C VAL A 80 44.91 -21.57 17.34
N GLN A 81 44.11 -22.58 17.70
CA GLN A 81 44.43 -23.45 18.83
C GLN A 81 45.71 -24.28 18.57
N GLN A 82 45.88 -24.78 17.35
CA GLN A 82 47.08 -25.50 16.94
C GLN A 82 48.31 -24.59 16.98
N SER A 83 48.16 -23.35 16.51
CA SER A 83 49.20 -22.32 16.59
C SER A 83 49.63 -22.06 18.03
N PHE A 84 48.67 -21.92 18.96
CA PHE A 84 48.97 -21.75 20.38
C PHE A 84 49.67 -22.97 20.98
N THR A 85 49.23 -24.18 20.67
CA THR A 85 49.90 -25.42 21.12
C THR A 85 51.33 -25.53 20.58
N ASN A 86 51.55 -25.15 19.32
CA ASN A 86 52.88 -25.13 18.71
C ASN A 86 53.77 -24.05 19.36
N ILE A 87 53.23 -22.85 19.64
CA ILE A 87 53.96 -21.78 20.34
C ILE A 87 54.35 -22.25 21.75
N ASP A 88 53.41 -22.80 22.52
CA ASP A 88 53.66 -23.23 23.89
C ASP A 88 54.68 -24.38 23.95
N SER A 89 54.66 -25.27 22.96
CA SER A 89 55.67 -26.31 22.80
C SER A 89 57.05 -25.71 22.46
N ALA A 90 57.12 -24.75 21.54
CA ALA A 90 58.38 -24.07 21.21
C ALA A 90 58.97 -23.36 22.43
N LEU A 91 58.15 -22.61 23.18
CA LEU A 91 58.57 -21.91 24.39
C LEU A 91 59.10 -22.88 25.46
N PHE A 92 58.40 -24.00 25.69
CA PHE A 92 58.85 -25.04 26.63
C PHE A 92 60.23 -25.61 26.27
N PHE A 93 60.47 -25.88 24.97
CA PHE A 93 61.75 -26.41 24.52
C PHE A 93 62.86 -25.35 24.51
N PHE A 94 62.54 -24.08 24.21
CA PHE A 94 63.48 -22.98 24.36
C PHE A 94 63.90 -22.76 25.82
N ASP A 95 62.97 -22.81 26.77
CA ASP A 95 63.28 -22.70 28.20
C ASP A 95 64.22 -23.83 28.66
N LYS A 96 63.97 -25.07 28.20
CA LYS A 96 64.86 -26.21 28.45
C LYS A 96 66.25 -26.03 27.83
N ALA A 97 66.30 -25.57 26.57
CA ALA A 97 67.56 -25.30 25.88
C ALA A 97 68.36 -24.23 26.62
N TYR A 98 67.72 -23.12 26.99
CA TYR A 98 68.37 -22.03 27.73
C TYR A 98 68.96 -22.48 29.07
N ALA A 99 68.24 -23.33 29.81
CA ALA A 99 68.71 -23.84 31.10
C ALA A 99 69.86 -24.86 30.99
N THR A 100 69.99 -25.55 29.86
CA THR A 100 70.95 -26.66 29.68
C THR A 100 72.17 -26.31 28.84
N ILE A 101 72.08 -25.32 27.95
CA ILE A 101 73.19 -24.79 27.15
C ILE A 101 73.97 -23.77 28.00
N ASN A 102 75.05 -24.23 28.62
CA ASN A 102 75.89 -23.43 29.53
C ASN A 102 77.38 -23.62 29.21
N GLU A 103 78.26 -22.90 29.91
CA GLU A 103 79.71 -22.95 29.64
C GLU A 103 80.33 -24.35 29.78
N LYS A 104 79.73 -25.24 30.57
CA LYS A 104 80.22 -26.61 30.73
C LYS A 104 79.89 -27.45 29.49
N GLU A 105 78.69 -27.30 28.95
CA GLU A 105 78.27 -28.00 27.73
C GLU A 105 78.91 -27.40 26.47
N PHE A 106 79.07 -26.07 26.42
CA PHE A 106 79.54 -25.35 25.24
C PHE A 106 81.08 -25.45 25.04
N LYS A 107 81.63 -26.66 25.04
CA LYS A 107 83.06 -26.97 24.92
C LYS A 107 83.29 -28.18 24.01
N GLY A 108 84.49 -28.26 23.41
CA GLY A 108 84.87 -29.40 22.56
C GLY A 108 83.96 -29.59 21.35
N SER A 109 83.66 -30.84 21.01
CA SER A 109 82.84 -31.22 19.83
C SER A 109 81.37 -30.84 19.93
N SER A 110 80.85 -30.44 21.09
CA SER A 110 79.46 -29.99 21.23
C SER A 110 79.20 -28.66 20.54
N LYS A 111 80.25 -27.84 20.32
CA LYS A 111 80.15 -26.57 19.57
C LYS A 111 79.69 -26.76 18.13
N ASP A 112 80.02 -27.90 17.53
CA ASP A 112 79.69 -28.19 16.12
C ASP A 112 78.17 -28.22 15.92
N TYR A 113 77.39 -28.58 16.95
CA TYR A 113 75.92 -28.59 16.88
C TYR A 113 75.27 -27.21 16.81
N TYR A 114 76.04 -26.15 17.06
CA TYR A 114 75.57 -24.76 17.02
C TYR A 114 76.17 -23.98 15.85
N ALA A 115 76.87 -24.65 14.93
CA ALA A 115 77.56 -24.03 13.80
C ALA A 115 76.67 -23.13 12.94
N MET A 116 75.36 -23.41 12.89
CA MET A 116 74.34 -22.57 12.22
C MET A 116 74.25 -21.14 12.75
N TYR A 117 74.77 -20.86 13.94
CA TYR A 117 74.81 -19.53 14.56
C TYR A 117 76.20 -18.88 14.51
N SER A 118 77.11 -19.44 13.71
CA SER A 118 78.44 -18.88 13.54
C SER A 118 78.37 -17.47 12.96
N LYS A 119 79.07 -16.54 13.60
CA LYS A 119 79.19 -15.15 13.16
C LYS A 119 80.66 -14.75 13.04
N ARG A 120 80.91 -13.74 12.21
CA ARG A 120 82.24 -13.13 12.10
C ARG A 120 82.50 -12.29 13.34
N ASP A 121 83.56 -12.62 14.08
CA ASP A 121 84.04 -11.80 15.18
C ASP A 121 84.61 -10.48 14.62
N LEU A 122 84.08 -9.35 15.08
CA LEU A 122 84.48 -8.02 14.61
C LEU A 122 85.91 -7.64 15.02
N ARG A 123 86.48 -8.30 16.05
CA ARG A 123 87.82 -8.03 16.58
C ARG A 123 88.89 -8.93 15.97
N SER A 124 88.61 -10.22 15.76
CA SER A 124 89.59 -11.16 15.17
C SER A 124 89.37 -11.44 13.68
N GLY A 125 88.18 -11.14 13.14
CA GLY A 125 87.83 -11.43 11.76
C GLY A 125 87.48 -12.90 11.48
N GLU A 126 87.66 -13.80 12.46
CA GLU A 126 87.36 -15.23 12.35
C GLU A 126 85.88 -15.53 12.55
N PHE A 127 85.39 -16.59 11.91
CA PHE A 127 84.03 -17.10 12.11
C PHE A 127 84.01 -18.09 13.27
N GLY A 128 83.08 -17.89 14.21
CA GLY A 128 82.89 -18.82 15.32
C GLY A 128 81.54 -18.65 15.99
N VAL A 129 81.15 -19.65 16.78
CA VAL A 129 79.94 -19.61 17.60
C VAL A 129 80.33 -19.28 19.04
N LYS A 130 79.69 -18.28 19.64
CA LYS A 130 79.82 -17.96 21.06
C LYS A 130 78.55 -18.39 21.80
N LEU A 131 78.69 -18.80 23.06
CA LEU A 131 77.56 -19.17 23.91
C LEU A 131 76.52 -18.04 24.01
N LEU A 132 76.98 -16.79 24.21
CA LEU A 132 76.12 -15.61 24.27
C LEU A 132 75.32 -15.40 22.98
N ASP A 133 75.86 -15.76 21.81
CA ASP A 133 75.10 -15.67 20.55
C ASP A 133 73.95 -16.67 20.52
N VAL A 134 74.17 -17.90 20.99
CA VAL A 134 73.12 -18.94 21.05
C VAL A 134 72.05 -18.55 22.06
N GLN A 135 72.44 -18.12 23.26
CA GLN A 135 71.51 -17.65 24.31
C GLN A 135 70.69 -16.45 23.83
N PHE A 136 71.33 -15.47 23.21
CA PHE A 136 70.65 -14.30 22.64
C PHE A 136 69.63 -14.69 21.56
N ILE A 137 69.93 -15.70 20.72
CA ILE A 137 68.97 -16.20 19.72
C ILE A 137 67.77 -16.87 20.39
N ILE A 138 67.99 -17.68 21.43
CA ILE A 138 66.91 -18.32 22.20
C ILE A 138 66.01 -17.25 22.84
N GLU A 139 66.60 -16.24 23.49
CA GLU A 139 65.86 -15.13 24.09
C GLU A 139 65.05 -14.35 23.06
N LYS A 140 65.66 -14.04 21.91
CA LYS A 140 65.01 -13.34 20.80
C LYS A 140 63.84 -14.13 20.23
N SER A 141 64.01 -15.43 19.96
CA SER A 141 62.92 -16.31 19.48
C SER A 141 61.82 -16.46 20.52
N THR A 142 62.17 -16.58 21.80
CA THR A 142 61.20 -16.63 22.91
C THR A 142 60.35 -15.36 22.98
N ALA A 143 60.98 -14.18 22.89
CA ALA A 143 60.27 -12.91 22.87
C ALA A 143 59.36 -12.78 21.64
N ALA A 144 59.86 -13.14 20.45
CA ALA A 144 59.11 -13.11 19.20
C ALA A 144 57.90 -14.05 19.21
N LEU A 145 58.02 -15.25 19.80
CA LEU A 145 56.92 -16.21 19.94
C LEU A 145 55.84 -15.72 20.90
N LYS A 146 56.21 -15.11 22.03
CA LYS A 146 55.26 -14.49 22.97
C LYS A 146 54.50 -13.35 22.29
N GLU A 147 55.21 -12.44 21.63
CA GLU A 147 54.61 -11.34 20.87
C GLU A 147 53.68 -11.86 19.75
N ARG A 148 54.10 -12.90 19.02
CA ARG A 148 53.27 -13.54 17.98
C ARG A 148 51.99 -14.13 18.57
N LYS A 149 52.07 -14.81 19.72
CA LYS A 149 50.90 -15.40 20.40
C LYS A 149 49.86 -14.32 20.72
N ASP A 150 50.31 -13.21 21.29
CA ASP A 150 49.44 -12.09 21.64
C ASP A 150 48.80 -11.45 20.39
N LYS A 151 49.59 -11.26 19.32
CA LYS A 151 49.08 -10.75 18.05
C LYS A 151 48.05 -11.69 17.40
N VAL A 152 48.32 -12.99 17.33
CA VAL A 152 47.37 -13.99 16.79
C VAL A 152 46.09 -14.00 17.62
N LYS A 153 46.19 -13.91 18.95
CA LYS A 153 45.03 -13.81 19.84
C LYS A 153 44.17 -12.59 19.53
N MET A 154 44.79 -11.41 19.34
CA MET A 154 44.07 -10.17 19.01
C MET A 154 43.41 -10.24 17.62
N VAL A 155 44.13 -10.77 16.62
CA VAL A 155 43.59 -10.98 15.27
C VAL A 155 42.35 -11.88 15.32
N ASN A 156 42.44 -13.04 15.96
CA ASN A 156 41.33 -13.97 16.07
C ASN A 156 40.15 -13.39 16.85
N TYR A 157 40.42 -12.66 17.95
CA TYR A 157 39.37 -12.04 18.76
C TYR A 157 38.53 -11.05 17.93
N TYR A 158 39.18 -10.09 17.24
CA TYR A 158 38.44 -9.11 16.45
C TYR A 158 37.79 -9.72 15.20
N PHE A 159 38.41 -10.73 14.58
CA PHE A 159 37.81 -11.46 13.48
C PHE A 159 36.51 -12.14 13.91
N THR A 160 36.56 -12.92 15.00
CA THR A 160 35.40 -13.62 15.56
C THR A 160 34.29 -12.64 15.93
N GLN A 161 34.64 -11.53 16.59
CA GLN A 161 33.66 -10.49 16.94
C GLN A 161 33.00 -9.87 15.70
N ALA A 162 33.78 -9.57 14.65
CA ALA A 162 33.23 -9.01 13.42
C ALA A 162 32.22 -9.97 12.77
N GLU A 163 32.57 -11.26 12.68
CA GLU A 163 31.69 -12.31 12.16
C GLU A 163 30.42 -12.47 13.02
N GLU A 164 30.56 -12.56 14.34
CA GLU A 164 29.43 -12.74 15.27
C GLU A 164 28.45 -11.56 15.22
N TYR A 165 28.95 -10.31 15.26
CA TYR A 165 28.10 -9.13 15.15
C TYR A 165 27.38 -9.08 13.81
N TYR A 166 28.08 -9.40 12.72
CA TYR A 166 27.49 -9.40 11.38
C TYR A 166 26.41 -10.49 11.23
N LYS A 167 26.70 -11.71 11.69
CA LYS A 167 25.72 -12.81 11.74
C LYS A 167 24.51 -12.46 12.61
N GLY A 168 24.73 -11.72 13.71
CA GLY A 168 23.65 -11.19 14.54
C GLY A 168 22.79 -10.17 13.81
N ALA A 169 23.39 -9.25 13.04
CA ALA A 169 22.66 -8.31 12.19
C ALA A 169 21.87 -9.04 11.09
N TYR A 170 22.48 -10.01 10.41
CA TYR A 170 21.81 -10.90 9.45
C TYR A 170 20.57 -11.58 10.06
N THR A 171 20.73 -12.21 11.23
CA THR A 171 19.62 -12.93 11.89
C THR A 171 18.47 -11.98 12.26
N LEU A 172 18.78 -10.76 12.71
CA LEU A 172 17.74 -9.75 12.97
C LEU A 172 17.03 -9.33 11.70
N PHE A 173 17.77 -9.04 10.62
CA PHE A 173 17.19 -8.67 9.34
C PHE A 173 16.31 -9.78 8.75
N ASP A 174 16.80 -11.03 8.74
CA ASP A 174 16.02 -12.19 8.30
C ASP A 174 14.73 -12.35 9.13
N SER A 175 14.80 -12.17 10.44
CA SER A 175 13.61 -12.19 11.30
C SER A 175 12.59 -11.09 10.95
N LEU A 176 13.06 -9.88 10.58
CA LEU A 176 12.21 -8.79 10.13
C LEU A 176 11.57 -9.14 8.79
N GLN A 177 12.37 -9.61 7.83
CA GLN A 177 11.92 -10.02 6.50
C GLN A 177 10.86 -11.11 6.55
N ASN A 178 11.00 -12.08 7.46
CA ASN A 178 10.05 -13.18 7.63
C ASN A 178 8.79 -12.78 8.43
N SER A 179 8.84 -11.69 9.21
CA SER A 179 7.68 -11.19 9.97
C SER A 179 6.62 -10.49 9.11
N PHE A 180 6.97 -10.05 7.90
CA PHE A 180 6.08 -9.27 7.03
C PHE A 180 5.96 -9.87 5.64
N PRO A 181 4.75 -9.92 5.04
CA PRO A 181 4.55 -10.42 3.67
C PRO A 181 5.26 -9.60 2.59
N GLY A 182 5.42 -8.30 2.81
CA GLY A 182 6.03 -7.38 1.85
C GLY A 182 6.49 -6.08 2.51
N GLU A 183 7.07 -5.20 1.69
CA GLU A 183 7.58 -3.90 2.10
C GLU A 183 6.45 -2.96 2.56
N ARG A 184 5.29 -3.01 1.89
CA ARG A 184 4.08 -2.29 2.30
C ARG A 184 3.70 -2.63 3.74
N GLU A 185 3.56 -3.92 4.04
CA GLU A 185 3.17 -4.40 5.37
C GLU A 185 4.25 -4.08 6.40
N PHE A 186 5.53 -4.23 6.07
CA PHE A 186 6.63 -3.85 6.96
C PHE A 186 6.51 -2.40 7.43
N TYR A 187 6.33 -1.47 6.49
CA TYR A 187 6.22 -0.05 6.82
C TYR A 187 4.91 0.29 7.54
N LEU A 188 3.76 -0.12 7.01
CA LEU A 188 2.47 0.24 7.59
C LEU A 188 2.25 -0.37 8.98
N ARG A 189 2.79 -1.57 9.23
CA ARG A 189 2.70 -2.27 10.53
C ARG A 189 3.84 -1.94 11.48
N ALA A 190 4.82 -1.12 11.08
CA ALA A 190 5.96 -0.77 11.93
C ALA A 190 5.50 -0.06 13.21
N ASP A 191 5.73 -0.72 14.34
CA ASP A 191 5.47 -0.21 15.69
C ASP A 191 6.78 0.02 16.46
N GLU A 192 6.69 0.30 17.76
CA GLU A 192 7.88 0.51 18.61
C GLU A 192 8.79 -0.72 18.69
N ALA A 193 8.22 -1.92 18.64
CA ALA A 193 9.00 -3.15 18.67
C ALA A 193 9.80 -3.33 17.37
N VAL A 194 9.20 -3.01 16.22
CA VAL A 194 9.91 -2.98 14.93
C VAL A 194 11.01 -1.92 14.93
N LEU A 195 10.72 -0.70 15.41
CA LEU A 195 11.72 0.37 15.52
C LEU A 195 12.91 -0.04 16.41
N LYS A 196 12.65 -0.71 17.54
CA LYS A 196 13.70 -1.23 18.41
C LYS A 196 14.58 -2.26 17.68
N LYS A 197 13.98 -3.19 16.94
CA LYS A 197 14.72 -4.17 16.13
C LYS A 197 15.58 -3.49 15.06
N LEU A 198 15.10 -2.42 14.43
CA LEU A 198 15.87 -1.64 13.45
C LEU A 198 17.05 -0.91 14.10
N ILE A 199 16.86 -0.33 15.29
CA ILE A 199 17.94 0.32 16.05
C ILE A 199 19.01 -0.73 16.42
N ASP A 200 18.59 -1.89 16.92
CA ASP A 200 19.50 -3.00 17.26
C ASP A 200 20.23 -3.52 16.01
N LEU A 201 19.55 -3.59 14.86
CA LEU A 201 20.14 -3.97 13.58
C LEU A 201 21.24 -2.99 13.15
N SER A 202 20.96 -1.69 13.19
CA SER A 202 21.92 -0.62 12.86
C SER A 202 23.14 -0.67 13.78
N SER A 203 22.91 -0.80 15.10
CA SER A 203 23.97 -0.88 16.11
C SER A 203 24.86 -2.11 15.94
N ARG A 204 24.28 -3.30 15.69
CA ARG A 204 25.05 -4.53 15.49
C ARG A 204 25.92 -4.48 14.24
N TYR A 205 25.39 -3.95 13.13
CA TYR A 205 26.19 -3.77 11.92
C TYR A 205 27.36 -2.80 12.16
N GLU A 206 27.12 -1.69 12.86
CA GLU A 206 28.17 -0.73 13.20
C GLU A 206 29.27 -1.37 14.07
N SER A 207 28.87 -2.18 15.06
CA SER A 207 29.81 -2.96 15.88
C SER A 207 30.62 -3.96 15.05
N ALA A 208 29.99 -4.63 14.08
CA ALA A 208 30.67 -5.54 13.16
C ALA A 208 31.74 -4.79 12.33
N LYS A 209 31.40 -3.62 11.79
CA LYS A 209 32.35 -2.80 11.03
C LYS A 209 33.52 -2.32 11.88
N LYS A 210 33.27 -1.86 13.10
CA LYS A 210 34.32 -1.44 14.05
C LYS A 210 35.24 -2.60 14.45
N ALA A 211 34.67 -3.78 14.68
CA ALA A 211 35.45 -4.99 14.96
C ALA A 211 36.29 -5.39 13.75
N PHE A 212 35.74 -5.30 12.53
CA PHE A 212 36.46 -5.58 11.29
C PHE A 212 37.64 -4.62 11.08
N ASP A 213 37.45 -3.32 11.33
CA ASP A 213 38.53 -2.34 11.22
C ASP A 213 39.65 -2.63 12.24
N SER A 214 39.27 -3.02 13.47
CA SER A 214 40.22 -3.44 14.51
C SER A 214 40.97 -4.73 14.13
N TYR A 215 40.28 -5.66 13.47
CA TYR A 215 40.87 -6.87 12.88
C TYR A 215 41.88 -6.51 11.79
N LYS A 216 41.56 -5.59 10.87
CA LYS A 216 42.48 -5.17 9.79
C LYS A 216 43.77 -4.57 10.35
N VAL A 217 43.67 -3.72 11.37
CA VAL A 217 44.84 -3.16 12.06
C VAL A 217 45.67 -4.27 12.71
N SER A 218 45.02 -5.17 13.45
CA SER A 218 45.71 -6.27 14.14
C SER A 218 46.38 -7.25 13.16
N SER A 219 45.72 -7.55 12.04
CA SER A 219 46.26 -8.40 10.97
C SER A 219 47.46 -7.74 10.31
N GLY A 220 47.42 -6.43 10.07
CA GLY A 220 48.56 -5.67 9.55
C GLY A 220 49.78 -5.73 10.49
N ASN A 221 49.55 -5.61 11.80
CA ASN A 221 50.61 -5.69 12.82
C ASN A 221 51.22 -7.10 12.97
N LEU A 222 50.48 -8.15 12.62
CA LEU A 222 50.95 -9.54 12.59
C LEU A 222 51.80 -9.84 11.34
N GLY A 223 51.54 -9.15 10.22
CA GLY A 223 52.28 -9.30 8.97
C GLY A 223 51.61 -10.31 8.02
N LYS A 224 52.36 -11.31 7.52
CA LYS A 224 51.84 -12.31 6.59
C LYS A 224 50.82 -13.22 7.29
N THR A 225 49.54 -13.02 7.00
CA THR A 225 48.42 -13.84 7.51
C THR A 225 47.85 -14.81 6.49
N GLY A 226 48.14 -14.62 5.20
CA GLY A 226 47.51 -15.36 4.11
C GLY A 226 46.15 -14.79 3.67
N TYR A 227 45.69 -13.72 4.31
CA TYR A 227 44.39 -13.08 4.06
C TYR A 227 44.55 -11.62 3.65
N ASN A 228 43.77 -11.19 2.67
CA ASN A 228 43.64 -9.79 2.25
C ASN A 228 42.17 -9.35 2.26
N HIS A 229 41.50 -9.56 3.39
CA HIS A 229 40.09 -9.23 3.55
C HIS A 229 39.78 -7.77 3.22
N SER A 230 38.74 -7.56 2.43
CA SER A 230 38.19 -6.26 2.05
C SER A 230 36.70 -6.22 2.36
N TRP A 231 36.21 -5.08 2.85
CA TRP A 231 34.81 -4.89 3.24
C TRP A 231 34.05 -4.20 2.10
N SER A 232 33.32 -4.98 1.30
CA SER A 232 32.57 -4.50 0.15
C SER A 232 31.08 -4.45 0.48
N VAL A 233 30.50 -3.26 0.43
CA VAL A 233 29.12 -3.01 0.88
C VAL A 233 28.12 -3.08 -0.28
N SER A 234 27.03 -3.82 -0.08
CA SER A 234 25.89 -3.93 -0.99
C SER A 234 24.64 -3.32 -0.35
N GLU A 235 23.95 -2.44 -1.08
CA GLU A 235 22.71 -1.82 -0.61
C GLU A 235 21.52 -2.78 -0.75
N ILE A 236 20.59 -2.73 0.21
CA ILE A 236 19.32 -3.43 0.17
C ILE A 236 18.27 -2.50 -0.44
N LYS A 237 17.87 -2.78 -1.68
CA LYS A 237 16.84 -2.05 -2.43
C LYS A 237 15.51 -2.77 -2.43
N ASN A 238 15.53 -4.10 -2.40
CA ASN A 238 14.32 -4.91 -2.33
C ASN A 238 14.27 -5.70 -1.02
N PHE A 239 13.47 -5.21 -0.07
CA PHE A 239 13.31 -5.79 1.27
C PHE A 239 13.06 -7.31 1.26
N LYS A 240 12.36 -7.85 0.25
CA LYS A 240 11.99 -9.27 0.20
C LYS A 240 12.97 -10.17 -0.55
N LYS A 241 13.84 -9.61 -1.39
CA LYS A 241 14.72 -10.41 -2.26
C LYS A 241 16.20 -10.30 -1.91
N GLU A 242 16.59 -9.27 -1.18
CA GLU A 242 17.98 -8.92 -0.89
C GLU A 242 18.23 -8.93 0.63
N GLY A 243 19.49 -8.91 1.05
CA GLY A 243 19.85 -8.88 2.48
C GLY A 243 19.78 -10.23 3.21
N ASN A 244 19.39 -11.29 2.52
CA ASN A 244 19.12 -12.63 3.10
C ASN A 244 20.22 -13.68 2.83
N THR A 245 21.38 -13.25 2.32
CA THR A 245 22.56 -14.11 2.17
C THR A 245 23.59 -13.79 3.25
N LEU A 246 24.04 -14.81 3.96
CA LEU A 246 25.09 -14.66 4.98
C LEU A 246 26.47 -14.64 4.29
N THR A 247 27.27 -13.62 4.57
CA THR A 247 28.64 -13.47 4.08
C THR A 247 29.57 -14.49 4.73
N ASP A 248 30.41 -15.14 3.93
CA ASP A 248 31.51 -15.98 4.40
C ASP A 248 32.74 -15.13 4.74
N PHE A 249 33.11 -15.08 6.02
CA PHE A 249 34.19 -14.23 6.53
C PHE A 249 35.59 -14.74 6.20
N TYR A 250 35.72 -15.96 5.67
CA TYR A 250 37.01 -16.55 5.30
C TYR A 250 37.41 -16.28 3.85
N GLN A 251 36.66 -15.43 3.14
CA GLN A 251 36.97 -14.97 1.78
C GLN A 251 37.66 -13.60 1.80
N ASP A 252 38.56 -13.37 0.84
CA ASP A 252 39.27 -12.09 0.73
C ASP A 252 38.35 -10.91 0.37
N LYS A 253 37.28 -11.16 -0.37
CA LYS A 253 36.28 -10.14 -0.68
C LYS A 253 35.01 -10.42 0.13
N LEU A 254 34.84 -9.68 1.22
CA LEU A 254 33.64 -9.78 2.04
C LEU A 254 32.54 -8.92 1.42
N GLU A 255 31.64 -9.56 0.69
CA GLU A 255 30.42 -8.91 0.19
C GLU A 255 29.37 -8.90 1.30
N VAL A 256 29.20 -7.75 1.94
CA VAL A 256 28.29 -7.56 3.06
C VAL A 256 27.14 -6.64 2.68
N TRP A 257 25.94 -6.93 3.18
CA TRP A 257 24.78 -6.06 3.11
C TRP A 257 24.86 -4.86 4.07
N ASP A 258 24.46 -3.69 3.59
CA ASP A 258 24.37 -2.45 4.38
C ASP A 258 23.12 -2.41 5.27
N TYR A 259 23.12 -3.25 6.30
CA TYR A 259 22.00 -3.31 7.25
C TYR A 259 21.79 -1.98 7.99
N LYS A 260 22.85 -1.20 8.21
CA LYS A 260 22.76 0.11 8.86
C LYS A 260 22.02 1.12 8.00
N LYS A 261 22.41 1.26 6.72
CA LYS A 261 21.71 2.19 5.81
C LYS A 261 20.23 1.83 5.68
N PHE A 262 19.90 0.55 5.49
CA PHE A 262 18.51 0.09 5.46
C PHE A 262 17.74 0.42 6.75
N ALA A 263 18.33 0.12 7.90
CA ALA A 263 17.70 0.36 9.19
C ALA A 263 17.46 1.84 9.46
N ASP A 264 18.48 2.68 9.25
CA ASP A 264 18.40 4.12 9.50
C ASP A 264 17.39 4.80 8.57
N GLN A 265 17.37 4.43 7.28
CA GLN A 265 16.38 4.92 6.32
C GLN A 265 14.96 4.50 6.71
N SER A 266 14.78 3.23 7.11
CA SER A 266 13.47 2.73 7.55
C SER A 266 12.98 3.41 8.82
N ILE A 267 13.86 3.63 9.80
CA ILE A 267 13.55 4.40 11.02
C ILE A 267 13.13 5.82 10.67
N ALA A 268 13.88 6.50 9.80
CA ALA A 268 13.58 7.86 9.38
C ALA A 268 12.23 7.95 8.68
N LEU A 269 11.93 7.04 7.76
CA LEU A 269 10.67 6.98 7.04
C LEU A 269 9.49 6.72 7.99
N VAL A 270 9.61 5.76 8.91
CA VAL A 270 8.55 5.47 9.89
C VAL A 270 8.30 6.68 10.80
N ASN A 271 9.34 7.31 11.33
CA ASN A 271 9.20 8.41 12.27
C ASN A 271 8.78 9.73 11.62
N ASN A 272 9.33 10.07 10.46
CA ASN A 272 9.16 11.38 9.85
C ASN A 272 8.00 11.43 8.85
N GLU A 273 7.60 10.28 8.28
CA GLU A 273 6.49 10.22 7.31
C GLU A 273 5.28 9.48 7.89
N LEU A 274 5.44 8.23 8.32
CA LEU A 274 4.28 7.39 8.68
C LEU A 274 3.62 7.76 10.00
N LYS A 275 4.38 8.11 11.04
CA LYS A 275 3.81 8.57 12.32
C LYS A 275 2.92 9.81 12.14
N PRO A 276 3.36 10.91 11.49
CA PRO A 276 2.49 12.05 11.22
C PRO A 276 1.26 11.71 10.38
N ILE A 277 1.37 10.78 9.43
CA ILE A 277 0.21 10.31 8.65
C ILE A 277 -0.80 9.61 9.55
N ARG A 278 -0.36 8.70 10.43
CA ARG A 278 -1.24 7.99 11.38
C ARG A 278 -1.98 8.98 12.28
N GLU A 279 -1.31 10.01 12.79
CA GLU A 279 -1.92 11.07 13.59
C GLU A 279 -2.93 11.91 12.77
N ASN A 280 -2.59 12.24 11.51
CA ASN A 280 -3.48 12.96 10.61
C ASN A 280 -4.76 12.16 10.31
N LEU A 281 -4.67 10.83 10.15
CA LEU A 281 -5.84 9.96 9.95
C LEU A 281 -6.81 10.03 11.14
N LEU A 282 -6.29 9.95 12.38
CA LEU A 282 -7.12 10.05 13.59
C LEU A 282 -7.77 11.43 13.72
N LYS A 283 -6.98 12.49 13.50
CA LYS A 283 -7.48 13.87 13.53
C LYS A 283 -8.58 14.07 12.48
N TYR A 284 -8.37 13.55 11.28
CA TYR A 284 -9.34 13.65 10.19
C TYR A 284 -10.65 12.94 10.54
N ASP A 285 -10.59 11.74 11.14
CA ASP A 285 -11.78 11.02 11.60
C ASP A 285 -12.57 11.82 12.64
N ILE A 286 -11.87 12.40 13.62
CA ILE A 286 -12.46 13.25 14.66
C ILE A 286 -13.15 14.46 14.04
N GLU A 287 -12.49 15.18 13.12
CA GLU A 287 -13.07 16.35 12.46
C GLU A 287 -14.29 15.99 11.60
N ILE A 288 -14.26 14.86 10.87
CA ILE A 288 -15.44 14.37 10.14
C ILE A 288 -16.61 14.10 11.11
N ASN A 289 -16.34 13.44 12.24
CA ASN A 289 -17.39 13.13 13.21
C ASN A 289 -17.97 14.40 13.85
N LYS A 290 -17.16 15.45 14.07
CA LYS A 290 -17.65 16.77 14.52
C LYS A 290 -18.57 17.42 13.48
N LEU A 291 -18.23 17.35 12.19
CA LEU A 291 -19.10 17.86 11.13
C LEU A 291 -20.44 17.12 11.08
N ARG A 292 -20.42 15.80 11.32
CA ARG A 292 -21.65 15.00 11.44
C ARG A 292 -22.56 15.47 12.57
N GLU A 293 -22.00 15.78 13.73
CA GLU A 293 -22.77 16.32 14.85
C GLU A 293 -23.30 17.74 14.57
N LYS A 294 -22.47 18.59 13.95
CA LYS A 294 -22.84 19.96 13.57
C LYS A 294 -24.00 20.00 12.57
N LEU A 295 -24.04 19.04 11.64
CA LEU A 295 -25.09 18.94 10.62
C LEU A 295 -26.51 18.80 11.20
N LYS A 296 -26.66 18.33 12.45
CA LYS A 296 -27.95 18.28 13.14
C LYS A 296 -28.58 19.67 13.33
N ASN A 297 -27.76 20.72 13.40
CA ASN A 297 -28.18 22.08 13.73
C ASN A 297 -27.91 23.09 12.60
N ASP A 298 -26.83 22.92 11.82
CA ASP A 298 -26.44 23.85 10.74
C ASP A 298 -25.86 23.11 9.52
N SER A 299 -26.52 23.24 8.37
CA SER A 299 -26.15 22.57 7.11
C SER A 299 -25.24 23.42 6.22
N VAL A 300 -25.34 24.74 6.27
CA VAL A 300 -24.67 25.62 5.30
C VAL A 300 -23.17 25.70 5.60
N SER A 301 -22.81 25.84 6.87
CA SER A 301 -21.40 25.89 7.26
C SER A 301 -20.70 24.53 7.12
N VAL A 302 -21.43 23.42 7.25
CA VAL A 302 -20.87 22.05 7.12
C VAL A 302 -20.31 21.78 5.73
N LYS A 303 -20.96 22.25 4.66
CA LYS A 303 -20.47 22.02 3.28
C LYS A 303 -19.14 22.72 3.00
N SER A 304 -19.00 23.95 3.48
CA SER A 304 -17.74 24.72 3.38
C SER A 304 -16.63 24.06 4.20
N ASP A 305 -16.94 23.69 5.45
CA ASP A 305 -15.98 23.04 6.34
C ASP A 305 -15.56 21.65 5.83
N LEU A 306 -16.48 20.88 5.24
CA LEU A 306 -16.20 19.59 4.62
C LEU A 306 -15.23 19.74 3.44
N THR A 307 -15.42 20.76 2.61
CA THR A 307 -14.53 21.04 1.47
C THR A 307 -13.10 21.34 1.95
N LYS A 308 -12.96 22.14 3.01
CA LYS A 308 -11.66 22.42 3.64
C LYS A 308 -11.04 21.17 4.26
N LEU A 309 -11.85 20.35 4.92
CA LEU A 309 -11.39 19.11 5.54
C LEU A 309 -10.84 18.14 4.49
N VAL A 310 -11.57 17.90 3.39
CA VAL A 310 -11.12 17.05 2.27
C VAL A 310 -9.76 17.51 1.72
N ALA A 311 -9.50 18.81 1.61
CA ALA A 311 -8.22 19.35 1.16
C ALA A 311 -7.05 19.13 2.16
N SER A 312 -7.34 18.88 3.44
CA SER A 312 -6.34 18.72 4.51
C SER A 312 -5.80 17.28 4.68
N LEU A 313 -6.39 16.30 3.99
CA LEU A 313 -6.02 14.90 4.10
C LEU A 313 -4.68 14.63 3.41
N LEU A 314 -3.72 14.03 4.11
CA LEU A 314 -2.40 13.64 3.56
C LEU A 314 -2.46 12.38 2.67
N SER A 315 -3.48 12.31 1.81
CA SER A 315 -3.80 11.14 0.97
C SER A 315 -2.67 10.75 0.02
N GLU A 316 -2.07 11.72 -0.68
CA GLU A 316 -0.97 11.48 -1.61
C GLU A 316 0.28 10.92 -0.93
N LYS A 317 0.53 11.27 0.34
CA LYS A 317 1.67 10.71 1.09
C LYS A 317 1.40 9.25 1.48
N LEU A 318 0.18 8.94 1.92
CA LEU A 318 -0.18 7.56 2.28
C LEU A 318 -0.21 6.64 1.05
N LYS A 319 -0.66 7.16 -0.10
CA LYS A 319 -0.71 6.41 -1.37
C LYS A 319 0.65 5.95 -1.91
N LYS A 320 1.74 6.56 -1.47
CA LYS A 320 3.10 6.08 -1.77
C LYS A 320 3.37 4.69 -1.20
N PHE A 321 2.74 4.37 -0.08
CA PHE A 321 2.91 3.09 0.62
C PHE A 321 1.80 2.10 0.27
N ASP A 322 0.56 2.59 0.14
CA ASP A 322 -0.60 1.77 -0.18
C ASP A 322 -1.49 2.47 -1.22
N PRO A 323 -1.58 1.97 -2.46
CA PRO A 323 -2.40 2.60 -3.51
C PRO A 323 -3.90 2.68 -3.19
N ASP A 324 -4.43 1.77 -2.34
CA ASP A 324 -5.84 1.77 -1.94
C ASP A 324 -6.04 1.66 -0.41
N PRO A 325 -5.70 2.71 0.36
CA PRO A 325 -5.71 2.66 1.82
C PRO A 325 -7.11 2.43 2.41
N LEU A 326 -7.23 1.47 3.32
CA LEU A 326 -8.48 1.23 4.07
C LEU A 326 -9.07 2.50 4.73
N PRO A 327 -8.29 3.35 5.46
CA PRO A 327 -8.83 4.57 6.05
C PRO A 327 -9.44 5.53 5.02
N MET A 328 -8.88 5.60 3.81
CA MET A 328 -9.42 6.44 2.75
C MET A 328 -10.78 5.94 2.25
N ASN A 329 -10.94 4.61 2.13
CA ASN A 329 -12.22 4.01 1.76
C ASN A 329 -13.28 4.29 2.85
N VAL A 330 -12.91 4.24 4.12
CA VAL A 330 -13.77 4.60 5.25
C VAL A 330 -14.16 6.09 5.20
N PHE A 331 -13.20 6.98 4.97
CA PHE A 331 -13.48 8.41 4.85
C PHE A 331 -14.35 8.75 3.66
N ALA A 332 -14.17 8.09 2.51
CA ALA A 332 -15.02 8.28 1.35
C ALA A 332 -16.50 8.01 1.67
N VAL A 333 -16.79 6.96 2.43
CA VAL A 333 -18.14 6.65 2.92
C VAL A 333 -18.66 7.75 3.84
N LYS A 334 -17.88 8.16 4.85
CA LYS A 334 -18.29 9.23 5.78
C LYS A 334 -18.57 10.55 5.06
N VAL A 335 -17.70 10.95 4.13
CA VAL A 335 -17.85 12.18 3.34
C VAL A 335 -19.10 12.10 2.46
N ALA A 336 -19.30 11.00 1.72
CA ALA A 336 -20.48 10.84 0.87
C ALA A 336 -21.79 10.83 1.70
N ASN A 337 -21.76 10.23 2.89
CA ASN A 337 -22.91 10.24 3.81
C ASN A 337 -23.23 11.67 4.28
N LEU A 338 -22.21 12.45 4.65
CA LEU A 338 -22.37 13.86 5.03
C LEU A 338 -22.88 14.72 3.88
N GLU A 339 -22.35 14.55 2.66
CA GLU A 339 -22.84 15.25 1.47
C GLU A 339 -24.31 14.95 1.20
N TYR A 340 -24.73 13.69 1.27
CA TYR A 340 -26.13 13.29 1.12
C TYR A 340 -27.02 13.93 2.19
N ARG A 341 -26.65 13.82 3.47
CA ARG A 341 -27.42 14.41 4.57
C ARG A 341 -27.48 15.93 4.50
N SER A 342 -26.38 16.58 4.10
CA SER A 342 -26.35 18.03 3.88
C SER A 342 -27.32 18.45 2.79
N THR A 343 -27.37 17.68 1.70
CA THR A 343 -28.30 17.91 0.59
C THR A 343 -29.76 17.82 1.06
N LEU A 344 -30.10 16.81 1.88
CA LEU A 344 -31.45 16.69 2.45
C LEU A 344 -31.84 17.91 3.30
N VAL A 345 -30.95 18.38 4.18
CA VAL A 345 -31.25 19.53 5.05
C VAL A 345 -31.37 20.83 4.24
N GLU A 346 -30.52 21.02 3.22
CA GLU A 346 -30.60 22.17 2.31
C GLU A 346 -31.96 22.23 1.61
N HIS A 347 -32.42 21.11 1.03
CA HIS A 347 -33.69 21.07 0.33
C HIS A 347 -34.90 21.23 1.27
N ILE A 348 -34.86 20.70 2.50
CA ILE A 348 -35.91 20.92 3.50
C ILE A 348 -36.05 22.42 3.83
N LYS A 349 -34.94 23.15 3.98
CA LYS A 349 -34.96 24.59 4.29
C LYS A 349 -35.39 25.45 3.10
N GLY A 350 -35.11 25.01 1.87
CA GLY A 350 -35.42 25.71 0.63
C GLY A 350 -36.75 25.34 -0.03
N ASP A 351 -37.47 24.32 0.45
CA ASP A 351 -38.66 23.77 -0.24
C ASP A 351 -39.76 24.82 -0.42
N LYS A 352 -39.93 25.30 -1.66
CA LYS A 352 -41.18 25.89 -2.09
C LYS A 352 -42.21 24.77 -2.19
N LYS A 353 -42.98 24.57 -1.12
CA LYS A 353 -43.90 23.45 -0.90
C LYS A 353 -44.80 23.06 -2.07
N ASN A 354 -45.01 23.95 -3.04
CA ASN A 354 -45.93 23.77 -4.15
C ASN A 354 -45.26 23.77 -5.53
N ASP A 355 -43.94 23.86 -5.70
CA ASP A 355 -43.31 23.80 -7.03
C ASP A 355 -42.89 22.36 -7.36
N VAL A 356 -43.57 21.72 -8.32
CA VAL A 356 -43.33 20.31 -8.66
C VAL A 356 -42.02 20.13 -9.44
N PHE A 357 -41.58 21.14 -10.21
CA PHE A 357 -40.30 21.12 -10.93
C PHE A 357 -39.13 21.20 -9.98
N GLU A 358 -39.18 22.15 -9.05
CA GLU A 358 -38.14 22.31 -8.02
C GLU A 358 -38.02 21.03 -7.20
N ARG A 359 -39.16 20.44 -6.83
CA ARG A 359 -39.25 19.16 -6.13
C ARG A 359 -38.67 18.00 -6.91
N LEU A 360 -38.92 17.90 -8.21
CA LEU A 360 -38.30 16.86 -9.05
C LEU A 360 -36.78 17.02 -9.07
N LYS A 361 -36.29 18.24 -9.31
CA LYS A 361 -34.86 18.57 -9.36
C LYS A 361 -34.14 18.28 -8.03
N GLN A 362 -34.77 18.60 -6.91
CA GLN A 362 -34.26 18.28 -5.57
C GLN A 362 -34.10 16.76 -5.38
N THR A 363 -35.11 15.96 -5.74
CA THR A 363 -35.04 14.49 -5.64
C THR A 363 -33.97 13.90 -6.56
N GLU A 364 -33.78 14.44 -7.77
CA GLU A 364 -32.70 14.01 -8.67
C GLU A 364 -31.31 14.31 -8.08
N HIS A 365 -31.15 15.48 -7.46
CA HIS A 365 -29.91 15.86 -6.80
C HIS A 365 -29.60 15.00 -5.57
N GLU A 366 -30.61 14.71 -4.74
CA GLU A 366 -30.51 13.77 -3.62
C GLU A 366 -30.11 12.37 -4.08
N LEU A 367 -30.76 11.86 -5.14
CA LEU A 367 -30.44 10.55 -5.69
C LEU A 367 -29.01 10.48 -6.22
N LYS A 368 -28.51 11.54 -6.85
CA LYS A 368 -27.12 11.62 -7.31
C LYS A 368 -26.13 11.50 -6.14
N ALA A 369 -26.36 12.23 -5.05
CA ALA A 369 -25.51 12.14 -3.85
C ALA A 369 -25.58 10.74 -3.22
N LEU A 370 -26.77 10.13 -3.24
CA LEU A 370 -26.99 8.79 -2.70
C LEU A 370 -26.36 7.67 -3.52
N LEU A 371 -26.35 7.80 -4.86
CA LEU A 371 -25.62 6.89 -5.75
C LEU A 371 -24.11 6.93 -5.49
N LYS A 372 -23.57 8.12 -5.18
CA LYS A 372 -22.17 8.24 -4.74
C LYS A 372 -21.93 7.50 -3.44
N LEU A 373 -22.79 7.68 -2.43
CA LEU A 373 -22.72 6.95 -1.15
C LEU A 373 -22.79 5.43 -1.34
N ASP A 374 -23.75 4.95 -2.14
CA ASP A 374 -23.91 3.53 -2.48
C ASP A 374 -22.64 2.95 -3.12
N SER A 375 -22.03 3.66 -4.06
CA SER A 375 -20.80 3.24 -4.72
C SER A 375 -19.62 3.10 -3.74
N VAL A 376 -19.38 4.10 -2.90
CA VAL A 376 -18.25 4.06 -1.95
C VAL A 376 -18.49 3.05 -0.82
N ALA A 377 -19.74 2.89 -0.37
CA ALA A 377 -20.11 1.88 0.62
C ALA A 377 -19.94 0.45 0.07
N SER A 378 -20.31 0.23 -1.20
CA SER A 378 -20.07 -1.03 -1.91
C SER A 378 -18.58 -1.34 -2.00
N LYS A 379 -17.76 -0.34 -2.34
CA LYS A 379 -16.29 -0.49 -2.38
C LYS A 379 -15.77 -0.90 -1.00
N LEU A 380 -16.11 -0.17 0.06
CA LEU A 380 -15.65 -0.49 1.41
C LEU A 380 -16.08 -1.89 1.87
N GLN A 381 -17.31 -2.30 1.57
CA GLN A 381 -17.81 -3.64 1.91
C GLN A 381 -17.09 -4.76 1.16
N SER A 382 -16.57 -4.49 -0.04
CA SER A 382 -15.81 -5.46 -0.84
C SER A 382 -14.37 -5.67 -0.35
N VAL A 383 -13.84 -4.78 0.48
CA VAL A 383 -12.48 -4.88 1.02
C VAL A 383 -12.39 -6.03 2.03
N ASN A 384 -11.29 -6.79 1.99
CA ASN A 384 -10.94 -7.72 3.07
C ASN A 384 -10.50 -6.94 4.32
N ILE A 385 -11.46 -6.42 5.08
CA ILE A 385 -11.22 -5.55 6.24
C ILE A 385 -10.37 -6.27 7.30
N ASP A 386 -10.47 -7.60 7.45
CA ASP A 386 -9.68 -8.33 8.43
C ASP A 386 -8.17 -8.30 8.13
N GLU A 387 -7.81 -8.41 6.85
CA GLU A 387 -6.41 -8.34 6.41
C GLU A 387 -5.88 -6.90 6.42
N GLU A 388 -6.64 -5.96 5.85
CA GLU A 388 -6.21 -4.58 5.73
C GLU A 388 -6.20 -3.83 7.08
N ALA A 389 -7.05 -4.22 8.03
CA ALA A 389 -7.01 -3.65 9.38
C ALA A 389 -5.66 -3.87 10.09
N LEU A 390 -4.92 -4.93 9.74
CA LEU A 390 -3.58 -5.16 10.31
C LEU A 390 -2.61 -4.04 9.93
N ASN A 391 -2.71 -3.51 8.70
CA ASN A 391 -1.90 -2.40 8.19
C ASN A 391 -2.23 -1.07 8.88
N TYR A 392 -3.44 -0.95 9.42
CA TYR A 392 -3.96 0.29 10.01
C TYR A 392 -4.42 0.09 11.47
N LYS A 393 -3.73 -0.77 12.21
CA LYS A 393 -4.11 -1.20 13.57
C LYS A 393 -4.45 -0.04 14.50
N THR A 394 -3.62 1.01 14.55
CA THR A 394 -3.87 2.20 15.38
C THR A 394 -5.14 2.93 14.98
N PHE A 395 -5.36 3.15 13.67
CA PHE A 395 -6.59 3.80 13.20
C PHE A 395 -7.83 2.99 13.55
N VAL A 396 -7.81 1.67 13.33
CA VAL A 396 -8.94 0.78 13.64
C VAL A 396 -9.22 0.73 15.15
N ALA A 397 -8.18 0.62 15.97
CA ALA A 397 -8.31 0.57 17.42
C ALA A 397 -8.85 1.89 18.00
N GLU A 398 -8.36 3.04 17.54
CA GLU A 398 -8.75 4.34 18.11
C GLU A 398 -10.09 4.85 17.54
N ALA A 399 -10.36 4.67 16.24
CA ALA A 399 -11.58 5.20 15.61
C ALA A 399 -12.78 4.24 15.69
N TYR A 400 -12.54 2.94 15.81
CA TYR A 400 -13.60 1.91 15.80
C TYR A 400 -13.48 0.89 16.94
N THR A 401 -12.49 1.00 17.84
CA THR A 401 -12.17 0.03 18.90
C THR A 401 -11.63 -1.31 18.38
N ASN A 402 -12.26 -1.91 17.36
CA ASN A 402 -11.83 -3.17 16.77
C ASN A 402 -12.36 -3.35 15.33
N THR A 403 -11.81 -4.35 14.65
CA THR A 403 -12.16 -4.72 13.27
C THR A 403 -13.63 -5.13 13.11
N VAL A 404 -14.25 -5.73 14.14
CA VAL A 404 -15.66 -6.16 14.08
C VAL A 404 -16.59 -4.94 13.97
N LEU A 405 -16.33 -3.89 14.74
CA LEU A 405 -17.12 -2.66 14.68
C LEU A 405 -16.92 -1.90 13.36
N LEU A 406 -15.71 -1.93 12.79
CA LEU A 406 -15.47 -1.37 11.46
C LEU A 406 -16.25 -2.13 10.36
N LYS A 407 -16.29 -3.48 10.42
CA LYS A 407 -17.10 -4.30 9.50
C LYS A 407 -18.60 -4.02 9.66
N SER A 408 -19.07 -3.92 10.91
CA SER A 408 -20.46 -3.55 11.20
C SER A 408 -20.81 -2.16 10.67
N TYR A 409 -19.90 -1.18 10.81
CA TYR A 409 -20.06 0.15 10.23
C TYR A 409 -20.19 0.08 8.69
N ALA A 410 -19.26 -0.59 8.00
CA ALA A 410 -19.30 -0.73 6.54
C ALA A 410 -20.59 -1.37 6.05
N LYS A 411 -21.05 -2.43 6.73
CA LYS A 411 -22.32 -3.11 6.43
C LYS A 411 -23.52 -2.18 6.67
N ALA A 412 -23.58 -1.49 7.80
CA ALA A 412 -24.69 -0.61 8.15
C ALA A 412 -24.83 0.56 7.17
N GLU A 413 -23.71 1.15 6.73
CA GLU A 413 -23.71 2.23 5.73
C GLU A 413 -24.20 1.75 4.36
N LYS A 414 -23.81 0.54 3.94
CA LYS A 414 -24.33 -0.05 2.70
C LYS A 414 -25.84 -0.30 2.78
N GLU A 415 -26.30 -0.96 3.85
CA GLU A 415 -27.72 -1.27 4.04
C GLU A 415 -28.57 0.01 4.13
N TYR A 416 -28.02 1.06 4.74
CA TYR A 416 -28.61 2.39 4.73
C TYR A 416 -28.71 2.94 3.31
N ALA A 417 -27.63 2.95 2.55
CA ALA A 417 -27.60 3.48 1.18
C ALA A 417 -28.60 2.75 0.26
N ASP A 418 -28.66 1.42 0.31
CA ASP A 418 -29.58 0.60 -0.49
C ASP A 418 -31.05 0.93 -0.20
N ARG A 419 -31.41 1.01 1.08
CA ARG A 419 -32.78 1.30 1.49
C ARG A 419 -33.20 2.69 1.02
N GLU A 420 -32.38 3.71 1.30
CA GLU A 420 -32.68 5.08 0.91
C GLU A 420 -32.76 5.22 -0.61
N LYS A 421 -31.87 4.52 -1.36
CA LYS A 421 -31.83 4.57 -2.82
C LYS A 421 -33.15 4.06 -3.40
N LYS A 422 -33.61 2.90 -2.93
CA LYS A 422 -34.90 2.32 -3.35
C LYS A 422 -36.07 3.25 -3.06
N ILE A 423 -36.06 3.94 -1.91
CA ILE A 423 -37.09 4.93 -1.56
C ILE A 423 -37.04 6.11 -2.54
N LYS A 424 -35.86 6.68 -2.78
CA LYS A 424 -35.69 7.85 -3.64
C LYS A 424 -35.93 7.57 -5.12
N GLU A 425 -35.59 6.40 -5.63
CA GLU A 425 -35.90 5.96 -7.00
C GLU A 425 -37.42 5.83 -7.21
N LYS A 426 -38.14 5.29 -6.22
CA LYS A 426 -39.61 5.22 -6.25
C LYS A 426 -40.21 6.62 -6.21
N GLU A 427 -39.71 7.49 -5.33
CA GLU A 427 -40.13 8.89 -5.24
C GLU A 427 -39.90 9.64 -6.56
N LEU A 428 -38.73 9.48 -7.18
CA LEU A 428 -38.40 10.07 -8.47
C LEU A 428 -39.37 9.63 -9.57
N THR A 429 -39.70 8.34 -9.62
CA THR A 429 -40.66 7.80 -10.59
C THR A 429 -42.04 8.41 -10.41
N VAL A 430 -42.50 8.55 -9.16
CA VAL A 430 -43.80 9.19 -8.85
C VAL A 430 -43.78 10.67 -9.26
N ARG A 431 -42.72 11.41 -8.94
CA ARG A 431 -42.58 12.84 -9.30
C ARG A 431 -42.52 13.04 -10.81
N LYS A 432 -41.77 12.21 -11.55
CA LYS A 432 -41.74 12.23 -13.02
C LYS A 432 -43.11 11.98 -13.63
N ARG A 433 -43.89 11.05 -13.07
CA ARG A 433 -45.28 10.83 -13.50
C ARG A 433 -46.13 12.04 -13.19
N ALA A 434 -46.04 12.64 -12.00
CA ALA A 434 -46.81 13.81 -11.63
C ALA A 434 -46.61 15.00 -12.59
N MET A 435 -45.44 15.12 -13.24
CA MET A 435 -45.20 16.15 -14.26
C MET A 435 -46.12 16.05 -15.48
N GLN A 436 -46.67 14.87 -15.74
CA GLN A 436 -47.51 14.60 -16.91
C GLN A 436 -49.00 14.85 -16.64
N TRP A 437 -49.35 15.33 -15.45
CA TRP A 437 -50.74 15.53 -15.03
C TRP A 437 -50.94 16.89 -14.39
N LEU A 438 -52.08 17.50 -14.68
CA LEU A 438 -52.59 18.67 -14.00
C LEU A 438 -53.70 18.22 -13.03
N VAL A 439 -53.60 18.61 -11.77
CA VAL A 439 -54.56 18.27 -10.72
C VAL A 439 -55.70 19.29 -10.72
N GLN A 440 -56.91 18.85 -11.04
CA GLN A 440 -58.11 19.69 -11.06
C GLN A 440 -59.15 19.13 -10.08
N GLY A 441 -59.16 19.64 -8.85
CA GLY A 441 -60.05 19.13 -7.79
C GLY A 441 -59.76 17.65 -7.50
N ASN A 442 -60.77 16.79 -7.68
CA ASN A 442 -60.64 15.33 -7.52
C ASN A 442 -60.22 14.60 -8.81
N ASP A 443 -60.01 15.33 -9.90
CA ASP A 443 -59.66 14.78 -11.21
C ASP A 443 -58.22 15.13 -11.62
N SER A 444 -57.74 14.48 -12.68
CA SER A 444 -56.43 14.78 -13.29
C SER A 444 -56.56 14.91 -14.80
N ILE A 445 -56.02 16.00 -15.35
CA ILE A 445 -55.96 16.27 -16.78
C ILE A 445 -54.58 15.81 -17.29
N PRO A 446 -54.50 14.91 -18.28
CA PRO A 446 -53.22 14.52 -18.86
C PRO A 446 -52.61 15.68 -19.66
N LEU A 447 -51.31 15.87 -19.54
CA LEU A 447 -50.51 16.83 -20.31
C LEU A 447 -49.79 16.14 -21.48
N PHE A 448 -50.40 15.08 -22.02
CA PHE A 448 -49.93 14.31 -23.15
C PHE A 448 -51.14 13.79 -23.95
N ALA A 449 -50.91 13.45 -25.22
CA ALA A 449 -51.95 12.90 -26.09
C ALA A 449 -52.29 11.44 -25.74
N ASP A 450 -53.45 10.96 -26.20
CA ASP A 450 -53.84 9.54 -26.19
C ASP A 450 -53.85 8.88 -24.81
N THR A 451 -54.76 9.35 -23.94
CA THR A 451 -55.07 8.66 -22.68
C THR A 451 -56.47 8.02 -22.77
N PRO A 452 -56.58 6.71 -23.09
CA PRO A 452 -57.87 6.06 -23.31
C PRO A 452 -58.77 6.12 -22.07
N THR A 453 -58.17 5.98 -20.88
CA THR A 453 -58.86 5.91 -19.59
C THR A 453 -59.24 7.26 -19.00
N SER A 454 -58.71 8.37 -19.52
CA SER A 454 -59.05 9.71 -19.02
C SER A 454 -60.31 10.25 -19.67
N LYS A 455 -61.20 10.85 -18.88
CA LYS A 455 -62.35 11.61 -19.40
C LYS A 455 -61.95 12.90 -20.12
N PHE A 456 -60.75 13.42 -19.81
CA PHE A 456 -60.17 14.55 -20.50
C PHE A 456 -59.41 14.06 -21.74
N LYS A 457 -59.73 14.65 -22.89
CA LYS A 457 -59.08 14.40 -24.17
C LYS A 457 -58.41 15.71 -24.62
N PRO A 458 -57.14 15.93 -24.27
CA PRO A 458 -56.39 17.10 -24.71
C PRO A 458 -56.29 17.14 -26.24
N LEU A 459 -56.61 18.29 -26.82
CA LEU A 459 -56.44 18.57 -28.24
C LEU A 459 -55.33 19.60 -28.48
N VAL A 460 -55.09 20.45 -27.48
CA VAL A 460 -54.04 21.45 -27.45
C VAL A 460 -53.30 21.31 -26.12
N ILE A 461 -51.97 21.24 -26.19
CA ILE A 461 -51.08 21.26 -25.04
C ILE A 461 -49.95 22.21 -25.40
N GLU A 462 -50.00 23.41 -24.84
CA GLU A 462 -48.92 24.38 -24.94
C GLU A 462 -48.05 24.18 -23.69
N GLU A 463 -46.85 23.64 -23.89
CA GLU A 463 -45.95 23.19 -22.83
C GLU A 463 -45.75 24.28 -21.77
N GLU A 464 -46.01 23.93 -20.51
CA GLU A 464 -45.92 24.83 -19.34
C GLU A 464 -46.76 26.11 -19.38
N LYS A 465 -47.74 26.22 -20.30
CA LYS A 465 -48.66 27.37 -20.34
C LYS A 465 -50.11 26.97 -20.11
N TYR A 466 -50.67 26.08 -20.92
CA TYR A 466 -52.07 25.68 -20.83
C TYR A 466 -52.38 24.39 -21.61
N THR A 467 -53.51 23.77 -21.29
CA THR A 467 -54.10 22.67 -22.05
C THR A 467 -55.58 22.95 -22.34
N ALA A 468 -56.03 22.56 -23.52
CA ALA A 468 -57.43 22.65 -23.91
C ALA A 468 -57.85 21.42 -24.72
N GLY A 469 -59.14 21.10 -24.69
CA GLY A 469 -59.66 19.93 -25.37
C GLY A 469 -61.12 19.67 -25.02
N ILE A 470 -61.50 18.39 -25.03
CA ILE A 470 -62.86 17.96 -24.68
C ILE A 470 -62.82 17.11 -23.41
N VAL A 471 -63.73 17.37 -22.49
CA VAL A 471 -64.03 16.50 -21.36
C VAL A 471 -65.36 15.80 -21.61
N PHE A 472 -65.37 14.48 -21.54
CA PHE A 472 -66.57 13.65 -21.74
C PHE A 472 -67.14 13.22 -20.39
N ALA A 473 -68.41 13.53 -20.13
CA ALA A 473 -69.14 12.93 -19.01
C ALA A 473 -69.61 11.49 -19.38
N ASP A 474 -69.91 11.28 -20.66
CA ASP A 474 -70.25 10.01 -21.30
C ASP A 474 -69.90 10.09 -22.80
N SER A 475 -70.16 9.00 -23.55
CA SER A 475 -69.81 8.91 -24.99
C SER A 475 -70.49 9.92 -25.93
N VAL A 476 -71.53 10.64 -25.47
CA VAL A 476 -72.33 11.59 -26.26
C VAL A 476 -72.38 13.01 -25.66
N SER A 477 -71.96 13.19 -24.41
CA SER A 477 -72.02 14.45 -23.67
C SER A 477 -70.60 14.97 -23.38
N GLY A 478 -70.06 15.71 -24.35
CA GLY A 478 -68.77 16.40 -24.25
C GLY A 478 -68.93 17.90 -23.97
N GLU A 479 -67.99 18.46 -23.23
CA GLU A 479 -67.79 19.90 -23.04
C GLU A 479 -66.37 20.28 -23.43
N GLY A 480 -66.19 21.46 -24.01
CA GLY A 480 -64.85 22.02 -24.19
C GLY A 480 -64.27 22.38 -22.83
N TYR A 481 -62.97 22.18 -22.66
CA TYR A 481 -62.26 22.62 -21.46
C TYR A 481 -61.03 23.44 -21.82
N PHE A 482 -60.68 24.33 -20.90
CA PHE A 482 -59.41 25.04 -20.87
C PHE A 482 -58.86 24.99 -19.45
N SER A 483 -57.56 24.81 -19.28
CA SER A 483 -56.89 24.92 -17.98
C SER A 483 -55.47 25.44 -18.15
N ALA A 484 -55.12 26.46 -17.38
CA ALA A 484 -53.74 26.94 -17.32
C ALA A 484 -52.85 25.93 -16.59
N ILE A 485 -51.61 25.82 -17.06
CA ILE A 485 -50.59 24.97 -16.47
C ILE A 485 -49.73 25.86 -15.57
N THR A 486 -49.65 25.51 -14.29
CA THR A 486 -48.82 26.20 -13.31
C THR A 486 -47.70 25.30 -12.82
N VAL A 487 -46.68 25.88 -12.20
CA VAL A 487 -45.56 25.14 -11.58
C VAL A 487 -46.00 24.17 -10.48
N SER A 488 -47.18 24.39 -9.87
CA SER A 488 -47.77 23.49 -8.88
C SER A 488 -48.59 22.37 -9.48
N ARG A 489 -48.75 22.36 -10.80
CA ARG A 489 -49.69 21.50 -11.52
C ARG A 489 -51.14 21.63 -10.99
N VAL A 490 -51.48 22.75 -10.35
CA VAL A 490 -52.85 23.10 -9.95
C VAL A 490 -53.24 24.36 -10.71
N PRO A 491 -54.25 24.30 -11.62
CA PRO A 491 -54.59 25.43 -12.46
C PRO A 491 -55.08 26.60 -11.61
N ASP A 492 -54.59 27.81 -11.93
CA ASP A 492 -55.13 29.06 -11.41
C ASP A 492 -56.40 29.48 -12.19
N VAL A 493 -56.48 29.14 -13.47
CA VAL A 493 -57.70 29.25 -14.28
C VAL A 493 -58.06 27.90 -14.89
N SER A 494 -59.32 27.49 -14.73
CA SER A 494 -59.86 26.27 -15.31
C SER A 494 -61.34 26.46 -15.63
N VAL A 495 -61.71 26.22 -16.89
CA VAL A 495 -63.02 26.58 -17.44
C VAL A 495 -63.56 25.42 -18.27
N ARG A 496 -64.87 25.22 -18.20
CA ARG A 496 -65.63 24.39 -19.14
C ARG A 496 -66.56 25.28 -19.97
N PHE A 497 -66.74 24.94 -21.24
CA PHE A 497 -67.56 25.71 -22.16
C PHE A 497 -68.38 24.79 -23.09
N PRO A 498 -69.58 25.22 -23.50
CA PRO A 498 -70.40 24.45 -24.41
C PRO A 498 -69.75 24.32 -25.79
N ILE A 499 -69.86 23.13 -26.36
CA ILE A 499 -69.45 22.80 -27.73
C ILE A 499 -70.64 22.19 -28.48
N ASP A 500 -70.54 22.06 -29.80
CA ASP A 500 -71.55 21.37 -30.59
C ASP A 500 -71.55 19.85 -30.31
N LYS A 501 -72.37 19.43 -29.33
CA LYS A 501 -72.51 18.03 -28.89
C LYS A 501 -72.96 17.07 -30.00
N ALA A 502 -73.57 17.56 -31.09
CA ALA A 502 -73.93 16.71 -32.21
C ALA A 502 -72.68 16.26 -32.98
N ASN A 503 -71.68 17.15 -33.07
CA ASN A 503 -70.51 16.97 -33.91
C ASN A 503 -69.25 16.58 -33.16
N PHE A 504 -69.13 16.95 -31.88
CA PHE A 504 -68.02 16.62 -31.00
C PHE A 504 -68.39 15.51 -30.00
N ARG A 505 -68.35 14.25 -30.47
CA ARG A 505 -68.62 13.05 -29.66
C ARG A 505 -67.39 12.17 -29.55
N GLU A 506 -67.30 11.32 -28.53
CA GLU A 506 -66.14 10.47 -28.29
C GLU A 506 -65.80 9.59 -29.50
N LYS A 507 -66.82 9.01 -30.15
CA LYS A 507 -66.65 8.20 -31.39
C LYS A 507 -66.08 8.98 -32.59
N ARG A 508 -66.11 10.32 -32.56
CA ARG A 508 -65.60 11.21 -33.61
C ARG A 508 -64.29 11.89 -33.23
N LEU A 509 -63.73 11.60 -32.05
CA LEU A 509 -62.53 12.25 -31.52
C LEU A 509 -61.32 12.15 -32.46
N SER A 510 -61.17 11.05 -33.19
CA SER A 510 -60.09 10.88 -34.19
C SER A 510 -60.11 11.93 -35.30
N SER A 511 -61.29 12.48 -35.61
CA SER A 511 -61.51 13.55 -36.58
C SER A 511 -61.61 14.93 -35.94
N THR A 512 -61.47 15.05 -34.63
CA THR A 512 -61.54 16.31 -33.90
C THR A 512 -60.14 16.86 -33.67
N LYS A 513 -59.97 18.17 -33.89
CA LYS A 513 -58.72 18.89 -33.74
C LYS A 513 -58.95 20.16 -32.93
N GLY A 514 -57.88 20.69 -32.35
CA GLY A 514 -57.90 21.90 -31.56
C GLY A 514 -56.82 22.88 -32.03
N LEU A 515 -57.12 24.17 -31.94
CA LEU A 515 -56.18 25.28 -32.09
C LEU A 515 -56.35 26.23 -30.91
N SER A 516 -55.30 26.98 -30.59
CA SER A 516 -55.36 28.03 -29.60
C SER A 516 -54.61 29.28 -30.04
N ALA A 517 -54.98 30.42 -29.47
CA ALA A 517 -54.22 31.66 -29.54
C ALA A 517 -54.26 32.34 -28.17
N THR A 518 -53.24 33.13 -27.86
CA THR A 518 -53.16 33.90 -26.62
C THR A 518 -52.48 35.25 -26.90
N ASP A 519 -52.69 36.22 -26.01
CA ASP A 519 -51.94 37.47 -26.02
C ASP A 519 -50.52 37.29 -25.45
N ASP A 520 -49.65 38.27 -25.67
CA ASP A 520 -48.24 38.19 -25.22
C ASP A 520 -48.11 38.08 -23.69
N GLY A 521 -49.10 38.58 -22.95
CA GLY A 521 -49.16 38.51 -21.49
C GLY A 521 -49.81 37.24 -20.94
N GLY A 522 -50.41 36.40 -21.77
CA GLY A 522 -51.15 35.21 -21.33
C GLY A 522 -52.34 35.53 -20.42
N HIS A 523 -53.01 36.65 -20.66
CA HIS A 523 -54.21 37.10 -19.96
C HIS A 523 -55.50 36.68 -20.67
N ILE A 524 -55.43 36.49 -21.99
CA ILE A 524 -56.56 36.15 -22.86
C ILE A 524 -56.17 34.88 -23.64
N PHE A 525 -57.07 33.91 -23.63
CA PHE A 525 -56.93 32.67 -24.38
C PHE A 525 -58.12 32.49 -25.30
N PHE A 526 -57.84 32.04 -26.51
CA PHE A 526 -58.83 31.56 -27.45
C PHE A 526 -58.59 30.08 -27.69
N VAL A 527 -59.65 29.29 -27.63
CA VAL A 527 -59.63 27.86 -27.93
C VAL A 527 -60.63 27.61 -29.05
N LEU A 528 -60.18 26.99 -30.13
CA LEU A 528 -61.02 26.55 -31.24
C LEU A 528 -60.97 25.03 -31.32
N ILE A 529 -62.12 24.38 -31.28
CA ILE A 529 -62.28 22.94 -31.48
C ILE A 529 -63.03 22.74 -32.79
N PHE A 530 -62.50 21.94 -33.71
CA PHE A 530 -63.11 21.72 -35.03
C PHE A 530 -63.10 20.25 -35.44
N SER A 531 -64.03 19.89 -36.33
CA SER A 531 -64.07 18.55 -36.91
C SER A 531 -63.54 18.58 -38.35
N MET A 532 -62.73 17.59 -38.70
CA MET A 532 -62.31 17.29 -40.07
C MET A 532 -63.44 16.68 -40.91
N ASN A 533 -64.56 16.29 -40.28
CA ASN A 533 -65.74 15.79 -40.97
C ASN A 533 -66.71 16.92 -41.29
N LYS A 534 -67.19 16.96 -42.53
CA LYS A 534 -68.20 17.94 -42.96
C LYS A 534 -69.59 17.58 -42.45
N VAL A 535 -70.37 18.61 -42.17
CA VAL A 535 -71.81 18.55 -41.94
C VAL A 535 -72.43 19.62 -42.83
N LYS A 536 -73.33 19.22 -43.74
CA LYS A 536 -73.94 20.12 -44.74
C LYS A 536 -72.88 20.95 -45.50
N ASP A 537 -71.84 20.26 -45.97
CA ASP A 537 -70.68 20.80 -46.71
C ASP A 537 -69.74 21.78 -45.97
N LYS A 538 -70.00 22.05 -44.69
CA LYS A 538 -69.15 22.90 -43.84
C LYS A 538 -68.52 22.13 -42.69
N TYR A 539 -67.46 22.67 -42.11
CA TYR A 539 -66.75 22.13 -40.96
C TYR A 539 -67.31 22.74 -39.67
N PRO A 540 -67.87 21.95 -38.76
CA PRO A 540 -68.30 22.42 -37.45
C PRO A 540 -67.11 22.90 -36.62
N VAL A 541 -67.29 24.07 -35.99
CA VAL A 541 -66.27 24.72 -35.15
C VAL A 541 -66.92 25.26 -33.89
N SER A 542 -66.29 25.05 -32.74
CA SER A 542 -66.64 25.71 -31.46
C SER A 542 -65.46 26.59 -31.04
N VAL A 543 -65.70 27.88 -30.79
CA VAL A 543 -64.67 28.82 -30.33
C VAL A 543 -65.06 29.37 -28.96
N ALA A 544 -64.10 29.42 -28.04
CA ALA A 544 -64.25 30.03 -26.73
C ALA A 544 -63.17 31.09 -26.49
N LYS A 545 -63.57 32.19 -25.84
CA LYS A 545 -62.67 33.21 -25.30
C LYS A 545 -62.65 33.11 -23.78
N ILE A 546 -61.45 33.02 -23.21
CA ILE A 546 -61.22 32.86 -21.78
C ILE A 546 -60.30 33.99 -21.30
N TYR A 547 -60.67 34.64 -20.21
CA TYR A 547 -59.79 35.52 -19.45
C TYR A 547 -59.16 34.75 -18.30
N ARG A 548 -57.87 34.98 -18.04
CA ARG A 548 -57.19 34.38 -16.89
C ARG A 548 -57.79 34.82 -15.55
N SER A 549 -58.27 36.06 -15.46
CA SER A 549 -58.90 36.65 -14.26
C SER A 549 -60.32 36.16 -14.02
N ASP A 550 -61.16 36.20 -15.07
CA ASP A 550 -62.62 36.10 -14.93
C ASP A 550 -63.19 34.78 -15.49
N GLY A 551 -62.33 33.92 -16.07
CA GLY A 551 -62.76 32.66 -16.66
C GLY A 551 -63.41 32.85 -18.04
N LEU A 552 -64.50 32.10 -18.30
CA LEU A 552 -65.17 32.11 -19.61
C LEU A 552 -65.78 33.48 -19.92
N SER A 553 -65.37 34.10 -21.03
CA SER A 553 -66.03 35.31 -21.54
C SER A 553 -67.23 34.97 -22.42
N TRP A 554 -67.00 34.15 -23.44
CA TRP A 554 -68.04 33.66 -24.34
C TRP A 554 -67.57 32.39 -25.05
N SER A 555 -68.53 31.64 -25.59
CA SER A 555 -68.30 30.47 -26.43
C SER A 555 -69.41 30.33 -27.47
N HIS A 556 -69.06 30.13 -28.73
CA HIS A 556 -69.99 30.06 -29.85
C HIS A 556 -69.66 28.91 -30.79
N ASN A 557 -70.69 28.42 -31.49
CA ASN A 557 -70.56 27.40 -32.53
C ASN A 557 -70.76 28.02 -33.92
N TYR A 558 -69.93 27.62 -34.87
CA TYR A 558 -69.95 28.08 -36.26
C TYR A 558 -69.81 26.90 -37.21
N GLU A 559 -70.09 27.16 -38.49
CA GLU A 559 -69.82 26.26 -39.59
C GLU A 559 -68.95 27.00 -40.62
N LEU A 560 -67.70 26.57 -40.80
CA LEU A 560 -66.75 27.16 -41.74
C LEU A 560 -66.71 26.38 -43.05
N ASP A 561 -66.52 27.04 -44.17
CA ASP A 561 -66.38 26.40 -45.49
C ASP A 561 -64.93 25.97 -45.80
N PHE A 562 -64.01 26.16 -44.85
CA PHE A 562 -62.61 25.74 -44.90
C PHE A 562 -62.18 25.04 -43.61
N ILE A 563 -61.06 24.30 -43.68
CA ILE A 563 -60.46 23.65 -42.52
C ILE A 563 -59.54 24.66 -41.82
N PRO A 564 -59.75 24.95 -40.51
CA PRO A 564 -58.83 25.77 -39.75
C PRO A 564 -57.42 25.14 -39.66
N ASP A 565 -56.39 25.93 -39.90
CA ASP A 565 -54.98 25.54 -39.71
C ASP A 565 -54.21 26.49 -38.78
N GLY A 566 -54.78 27.65 -38.45
CA GLY A 566 -54.16 28.60 -37.53
C GLY A 566 -55.16 29.53 -36.83
N LEU A 567 -54.75 30.05 -35.69
CA LEU A 567 -55.44 31.11 -34.96
C LEU A 567 -54.47 32.26 -34.69
N GLU A 568 -54.92 33.49 -34.89
CA GLU A 568 -54.15 34.69 -34.56
C GLU A 568 -55.04 35.68 -33.81
N PHE A 569 -54.60 36.09 -32.62
CA PHE A 569 -55.26 37.15 -31.86
C PHE A 569 -54.65 38.51 -32.17
N ILE A 570 -55.43 39.38 -32.81
CA ILE A 570 -55.00 40.73 -33.19
C ILE A 570 -55.26 41.66 -32.00
N GLN A 571 -54.24 41.88 -31.18
CA GLN A 571 -54.38 42.62 -29.92
C GLN A 571 -54.88 44.07 -30.10
N SER A 572 -54.50 44.74 -31.19
CA SER A 572 -54.89 46.13 -31.48
C SER A 572 -56.39 46.30 -31.74
N SER A 573 -57.02 45.35 -32.44
CA SER A 573 -58.46 45.36 -32.72
C SER A 573 -59.25 44.49 -31.74
N GLY A 574 -58.61 43.61 -30.97
CA GLY A 574 -59.23 42.61 -30.10
C GLY A 574 -60.00 41.53 -30.86
N GLU A 575 -59.71 41.36 -32.14
CA GLU A 575 -60.34 40.37 -33.03
C GLU A 575 -59.51 39.08 -33.08
N LEU A 576 -60.19 37.95 -33.27
CA LEU A 576 -59.55 36.66 -33.52
C LEU A 576 -59.68 36.31 -34.99
N GLN A 577 -58.56 36.11 -35.67
CA GLN A 577 -58.53 35.60 -37.03
C GLN A 577 -58.35 34.08 -37.03
N VAL A 578 -59.30 33.38 -37.62
CA VAL A 578 -59.22 31.94 -37.92
C VAL A 578 -58.69 31.80 -39.35
N LYS A 579 -57.54 31.15 -39.50
CA LYS A 579 -56.88 30.95 -40.80
C LYS A 579 -57.13 29.53 -41.32
N GLY A 580 -57.22 29.42 -42.63
CA GLY A 580 -57.11 28.20 -43.41
C GLY A 580 -56.24 28.46 -44.64
N ALA A 581 -55.99 27.42 -45.44
CA ALA A 581 -55.05 27.47 -46.56
C ALA A 581 -55.14 28.72 -47.46
N ASP A 582 -56.35 29.06 -47.93
CA ASP A 582 -56.59 30.21 -48.83
C ASP A 582 -57.74 31.12 -48.34
N LYS A 583 -58.25 30.88 -47.13
CA LYS A 583 -59.42 31.59 -46.57
C LYS A 583 -59.15 31.96 -45.12
N SER A 584 -59.78 33.04 -44.66
CA SER A 584 -59.79 33.38 -43.24
C SER A 584 -61.16 33.89 -42.82
N ALA A 585 -61.46 33.74 -41.54
CA ALA A 585 -62.65 34.27 -40.91
C ALA A 585 -62.23 35.13 -39.71
N VAL A 586 -62.92 36.25 -39.49
CA VAL A 586 -62.61 37.16 -38.39
C VAL A 586 -63.77 37.16 -37.40
N LEU A 587 -63.45 36.91 -36.13
CA LEU A 587 -64.36 37.02 -35.01
C LEU A 587 -64.11 38.33 -34.28
N ASP A 588 -65.16 39.12 -34.08
CA ASP A 588 -65.06 40.36 -33.31
C ASP A 588 -64.87 40.10 -31.79
N LYS A 589 -64.71 41.18 -31.01
CA LYS A 589 -64.50 41.09 -29.54
C LYS A 589 -65.60 40.29 -28.80
N SER A 590 -66.82 40.25 -29.35
CA SER A 590 -68.00 39.55 -28.81
C SER A 590 -68.20 38.14 -29.37
N GLY A 591 -67.32 37.72 -30.28
CA GLY A 591 -67.43 36.44 -30.97
C GLY A 591 -68.47 36.44 -32.09
N LYS A 592 -68.77 37.58 -32.73
CA LYS A 592 -69.58 37.57 -33.96
C LYS A 592 -68.67 37.39 -35.16
N LEU A 593 -69.06 36.47 -36.05
CA LEU A 593 -68.41 36.24 -37.33
C LEU A 593 -68.67 37.43 -38.26
N LYS A 594 -67.60 38.04 -38.77
CA LYS A 594 -67.65 39.14 -39.74
C LYS A 594 -67.59 38.65 -41.18
#